data_AF-A0A8J7SEK5-F1
#
_entry.id   AF-A0A8J7SEK5-F1
#
_cell.length_a   1.000
_cell.length_b   1.000
_cell.length_c   1.000
_cell.angle_alpha   90.00
_cell.angle_beta   90.00
_cell.angle_gamma   90.00
#
_symmetry.space_group_name_H-M   'P 1'
#
loop_
_entity.id
_entity.type
_entity.pdbx_description
1 polymer ?
#
loop_
_entity_poly.entity_id
_entity_poly.type
_entity_poly.pdbx_seq_one_letter_code
_entity_poly.pdbx_strand_id
1 'polypeptide(L)'
;MADWGFGLLGGLMIGTAAAILLLGTGRIAGISGIVGEALAGRRLDDGLPFLAGLIGAPAVAAIMTGAPVVAPSAPTGVLVVAGFLVGIGTRIGNGCTSGHGVCGLSRLSPRSIAATAAFMSAAVVTVFVTRHLLGGA
;
A
#
# COMPACT_ATOMS: atom_id res chain seq x y z
N MET A 1 -11.06 20.10 -16.51
CA MET A 1 -10.72 19.08 -17.53
C MET A 1 -10.68 17.77 -16.77
N ALA A 2 -11.59 16.84 -17.05
CA ALA A 2 -12.11 15.86 -16.08
C ALA A 2 -11.02 15.05 -15.34
N ASP A 3 -10.76 15.47 -14.11
CA ASP A 3 -9.85 14.95 -13.08
C ASP A 3 -10.06 13.44 -12.80
N TRP A 4 -11.24 12.93 -13.11
CA TRP A 4 -11.64 11.53 -13.08
C TRP A 4 -10.82 10.65 -14.06
N GLY A 5 -10.34 11.23 -15.17
CA GLY A 5 -9.54 10.51 -16.17
C GLY A 5 -8.21 9.99 -15.60
N PHE A 6 -7.54 10.77 -14.75
CA PHE A 6 -6.32 10.34 -14.08
C PHE A 6 -6.58 9.25 -13.04
N GLY A 7 -7.71 9.33 -12.33
CA GLY A 7 -8.12 8.29 -11.38
C GLY A 7 -8.38 6.95 -12.05
N LEU A 8 -9.09 6.95 -13.18
CA LEU A 8 -9.33 5.74 -13.99
C LEU A 8 -8.04 5.17 -14.55
N LEU A 9 -7.18 6.02 -15.11
CA LEU A 9 -5.88 5.59 -15.65
C LEU A 9 -5.01 4.96 -14.57
N GLY A 10 -4.90 5.60 -13.40
CA GLY A 10 -4.16 5.07 -12.25
C GLY A 10 -4.73 3.75 -11.75
N GLY A 11 -6.06 3.63 -11.66
CA GLY A 11 -6.73 2.37 -11.30
C GLY A 11 -6.44 1.25 -12.28
N LEU A 12 -6.47 1.53 -13.60
CA LEU A 12 -6.11 0.58 -14.65
C LEU A 12 -4.64 0.15 -14.53
N MET A 13 -3.72 1.07 -14.24
CA MET A 13 -2.30 0.76 -14.07
C MET A 13 -2.07 -0.16 -12.85
N ILE A 14 -2.69 0.14 -11.70
CA ILE A 14 -2.55 -0.68 -10.50
C ILE A 14 -3.18 -2.07 -10.72
N GLY A 15 -4.36 -2.13 -11.34
CA GLY A 15 -5.06 -3.37 -11.63
C GLY A 15 -4.28 -4.27 -12.60
N THR A 16 -3.75 -3.70 -13.68
CA THR A 16 -2.92 -4.45 -14.64
C THR A 16 -1.61 -4.91 -14.01
N ALA A 17 -0.94 -4.09 -13.20
CA ALA A 17 0.26 -4.51 -12.46
C ALA A 17 -0.03 -5.67 -11.51
N ALA A 18 -1.14 -5.63 -10.76
CA ALA A 18 -1.56 -6.71 -9.87
C ALA A 18 -1.90 -8.00 -10.66
N ALA A 19 -2.54 -7.87 -11.82
CA ALA A 19 -2.85 -9.00 -12.70
C ALA A 19 -1.59 -9.64 -13.29
N ILE A 20 -0.61 -8.83 -13.74
CA ILE A 20 0.67 -9.32 -14.27
C ILE A 20 1.41 -10.11 -13.18
N LEU A 21 1.48 -9.58 -11.95
CA LEU A 21 2.13 -10.29 -10.85
C LEU A 21 1.41 -11.62 -10.56
N LEU A 22 0.07 -11.61 -10.50
CA LEU A 22 -0.72 -12.81 -10.22
C LEU A 22 -0.61 -13.86 -11.32
N LEU A 23 -0.70 -13.46 -12.59
CA LEU A 23 -0.65 -14.38 -13.73
C LEU A 23 0.76 -14.87 -14.02
N GLY A 24 1.78 -14.03 -13.80
CA GLY A 24 3.18 -14.38 -14.04
C GLY A 24 3.78 -15.27 -12.93
N THR A 25 3.41 -15.03 -11.67
CA THR A 25 4.04 -15.71 -10.51
C THR A 25 3.09 -16.63 -9.75
N GLY A 26 1.78 -16.57 -10.01
CA GLY A 26 0.75 -17.25 -9.22
C GLY A 26 0.48 -16.62 -7.86
N ARG A 27 1.14 -15.49 -7.53
CA ARG A 27 1.11 -14.89 -6.19
C ARG A 27 0.29 -13.60 -6.16
N ILE A 28 -0.41 -13.38 -5.06
CA ILE A 28 -1.22 -12.19 -4.82
C ILE A 28 -0.32 -10.99 -4.51
N ALA A 29 -0.63 -9.81 -5.06
CA ALA A 29 0.08 -8.57 -4.77
C ALA A 29 -0.18 -8.09 -3.33
N GLY A 30 0.74 -8.41 -2.43
CA GLY A 30 0.72 -7.95 -1.03
C GLY A 30 2.06 -7.38 -0.63
N ILE A 31 2.16 -6.04 -0.55
CA ILE A 31 3.43 -5.34 -0.30
C ILE A 31 4.10 -5.84 0.98
N SER A 32 3.38 -5.91 2.11
CA SER A 32 3.96 -6.41 3.38
C SER A 32 4.42 -7.87 3.30
N GLY A 33 3.75 -8.69 2.50
CA GLY A 33 4.15 -10.08 2.25
C GLY A 33 5.43 -10.15 1.43
N ILE A 34 5.49 -9.39 0.33
CA ILE A 34 6.66 -9.30 -0.55
C ILE A 34 7.86 -8.79 0.22
N VAL A 35 7.71 -7.71 1.00
CA VAL A 35 8.77 -7.17 1.86
C VAL A 35 9.22 -8.22 2.88
N GLY A 36 8.30 -8.86 3.59
CA GLY A 36 8.64 -9.86 4.60
C GLY A 36 9.33 -11.11 4.03
N GLU A 37 8.94 -11.55 2.83
CA GLU A 37 9.58 -12.69 2.15
C GLU A 37 10.94 -12.31 1.55
N ALA A 38 11.08 -11.10 1.01
CA ALA A 38 12.34 -10.57 0.50
C ALA A 38 13.37 -10.38 1.63
N LEU A 39 12.96 -9.80 2.77
CA LEU A 39 13.83 -9.66 3.95
C LEU A 39 14.25 -11.01 4.54
N ALA A 40 13.39 -12.03 4.42
CA ALA A 40 13.72 -13.41 4.81
C ALA A 40 14.57 -14.15 3.76
N GLY A 41 14.93 -13.52 2.63
CA GLY A 41 15.70 -14.13 1.54
C GLY A 41 14.93 -15.20 0.75
N ARG A 42 13.60 -15.30 0.91
CA ARG A 42 12.78 -16.37 0.33
C ARG A 42 12.09 -16.00 -0.99
N ARG A 43 12.17 -14.72 -1.38
CA ARG A 43 11.47 -14.17 -2.54
C ARG A 43 12.20 -12.97 -3.14
N LEU A 44 13.37 -13.26 -3.69
CA LEU A 44 14.27 -12.23 -4.25
C LEU A 44 14.06 -12.05 -5.76
N ASP A 45 13.65 -13.12 -6.43
CA ASP A 45 13.48 -13.24 -7.88
C ASP A 45 12.35 -12.37 -8.43
N ASP A 46 11.18 -12.38 -7.81
CA ASP A 46 10.04 -11.53 -8.19
C ASP A 46 9.79 -10.39 -7.18
N GLY A 47 10.18 -10.57 -5.92
CA GLY A 47 9.98 -9.59 -4.86
C GLY A 47 10.89 -8.36 -5.00
N LEU A 48 12.18 -8.55 -5.27
CA LEU A 48 13.12 -7.44 -5.41
C LEU A 48 12.84 -6.55 -6.62
N PRO A 49 12.57 -7.06 -7.85
CA PRO A 49 12.19 -6.20 -8.97
C PRO A 49 10.86 -5.48 -8.73
N PHE A 50 9.89 -6.13 -8.05
CA PHE A 50 8.65 -5.45 -7.66
C PHE A 50 8.91 -4.28 -6.70
N LEU A 51 9.72 -4.48 -5.67
CA LEU A 51 10.08 -3.44 -4.70
C LEU A 51 10.92 -2.32 -5.33
N ALA A 52 11.85 -2.67 -6.22
CA ALA A 52 12.63 -1.70 -6.99
C ALA A 52 11.71 -0.83 -7.88
N GLY A 53 10.72 -1.42 -8.53
CA GLY A 53 9.70 -0.67 -9.28
C GLY A 53 8.85 0.23 -8.37
N LEU A 54 8.37 -0.30 -7.23
CA LEU A 54 7.53 0.43 -6.29
C LEU A 54 8.22 1.68 -5.70
N ILE A 55 9.52 1.57 -5.38
CA ILE A 55 10.31 2.66 -4.82
C ILE A 55 10.88 3.56 -5.94
N GLY A 56 11.32 2.96 -7.05
CA GLY A 56 11.98 3.66 -8.15
C GLY A 56 11.03 4.48 -9.01
N ALA A 57 9.81 4.01 -9.27
CA ALA A 57 8.83 4.73 -10.10
C ALA A 57 8.53 6.16 -9.62
N PRO A 58 8.21 6.41 -8.34
CA PRO A 58 8.00 7.78 -7.86
C PRO A 58 9.27 8.63 -7.90
N ALA A 59 10.47 8.04 -7.70
CA ALA A 59 11.74 8.76 -7.80
C ALA A 59 12.01 9.22 -9.25
N VAL A 60 11.82 8.32 -10.23
CA VAL A 60 11.95 8.65 -11.66
C VAL A 60 10.92 9.70 -12.06
N ALA A 61 9.66 9.57 -11.60
CA ALA A 61 8.63 10.56 -11.85
C ALA A 61 8.99 11.95 -11.29
N ALA A 62 9.53 12.02 -10.06
CA ALA A 62 9.98 13.28 -9.46
C ALA A 62 11.11 13.94 -10.28
N ILE A 63 12.07 13.15 -10.76
CA ILE A 63 13.16 13.65 -11.61
C ILE A 63 12.63 14.17 -12.95
N MET A 64 11.74 13.44 -13.61
CA MET A 64 11.22 13.81 -14.94
C MET A 64 10.29 15.03 -14.89
N THR A 65 9.49 15.16 -13.83
CA THR A 65 8.49 16.24 -13.71
C THR A 65 9.02 17.46 -12.96
N GLY A 66 10.15 17.34 -12.26
CA GLY A 66 10.61 18.34 -11.31
C GLY A 66 9.68 18.52 -10.10
N ALA A 67 8.71 17.62 -9.91
CA ALA A 67 7.75 17.73 -8.83
C ALA A 67 8.44 17.51 -7.47
N PRO A 68 8.13 18.34 -6.45
CA PRO A 68 8.72 18.18 -5.13
C PRO A 68 8.29 16.84 -4.52
N VAL A 69 9.26 16.09 -3.97
CA VAL A 69 8.96 14.91 -3.18
C VAL A 69 8.24 15.35 -1.91
N VAL A 70 6.99 14.94 -1.75
CA VAL A 70 6.18 15.28 -0.58
C VAL A 70 6.78 14.58 0.63
N ALA A 71 7.46 15.34 1.48
CA ALA A 71 7.96 14.84 2.76
C ALA A 71 6.78 14.65 3.72
N PRO A 72 6.80 13.60 4.58
CA PRO A 72 5.83 13.47 5.64
C PRO A 72 5.91 14.68 6.57
N SER A 73 4.77 15.29 6.91
CA SER A 73 4.71 16.38 7.90
C SER A 73 4.77 15.89 9.36
N ALA A 74 4.72 14.56 9.58
CA ALA A 74 4.72 13.98 10.92
C ALA A 74 6.14 13.85 11.50
N PRO A 75 6.32 14.03 12.82
CA PRO A 75 7.60 13.80 13.49
C PRO A 75 8.10 12.36 13.29
N THR A 76 9.42 12.19 13.16
CA THR A 76 10.05 10.88 12.94
C THR A 76 9.64 9.83 13.96
N GLY A 77 9.51 10.21 15.24
CA GLY A 77 9.06 9.29 16.29
C GLY A 77 7.66 8.72 16.04
N VAL A 78 6.73 9.54 15.52
CA VAL A 78 5.38 9.09 15.14
C VAL A 78 5.46 8.13 13.96
N LEU A 79 6.29 8.41 12.95
CA LEU A 79 6.47 7.53 11.79
C LEU A 79 7.04 6.16 12.18
N VAL A 80 8.00 6.12 13.10
CA VAL A 80 8.59 4.87 13.60
C VAL A 80 7.54 4.03 14.33
N VAL A 81 6.80 4.63 15.25
CA VAL A 81 5.73 3.94 15.99
C VAL A 81 4.61 3.49 15.04
N ALA A 82 4.18 4.35 14.13
CA ALA A 82 3.16 4.01 13.13
C ALA A 82 3.61 2.85 12.24
N GLY A 83 4.85 2.88 11.74
CA GLY A 83 5.42 1.80 10.93
C GLY A 83 5.46 0.47 11.68
N PHE A 84 5.85 0.49 12.97
CA PHE A 84 5.86 -0.69 13.82
C PHE A 84 4.45 -1.27 14.04
N LEU A 85 3.47 -0.41 14.35
CA LEU A 85 2.07 -0.82 14.53
C LEU A 85 1.48 -1.39 13.24
N VAL A 86 1.75 -0.77 12.08
CA VAL A 86 1.34 -1.29 10.77
C VAL A 86 2.01 -2.63 10.49
N GLY A 87 3.29 -2.79 10.81
CA GLY A 87 4.01 -4.06 10.68
C GLY A 87 3.36 -5.19 11.46
N ILE A 88 3.05 -4.96 12.74
CA ILE A 88 2.33 -5.91 13.59
C ILE A 88 0.93 -6.19 13.02
N GLY A 89 0.18 -5.13 12.71
CA GLY A 89 -1.19 -5.24 12.21
C GLY A 89 -1.29 -6.05 10.92
N THR A 90 -0.37 -5.85 9.98
CA THR A 90 -0.34 -6.61 8.72
C THR A 90 0.01 -8.08 8.91
N ARG A 91 0.83 -8.42 9.92
CA ARG A 91 1.09 -9.82 10.30
C ARG A 91 -0.13 -10.47 10.94
N ILE A 92 -0.79 -9.80 11.89
CA ILE A 92 -2.01 -10.31 12.53
C ILE A 92 -3.14 -10.47 11.51
N GLY A 93 -3.28 -9.51 10.59
CA GLY A 93 -4.25 -9.56 9.49
C GLY A 93 -3.95 -10.61 8.42
N ASN A 94 -2.78 -11.26 8.46
CA ASN A 94 -2.25 -12.12 7.40
C ASN A 94 -2.30 -11.46 6.01
N GLY A 95 -1.98 -10.16 5.96
CA GLY A 95 -2.09 -9.36 4.75
C GLY A 95 -2.07 -7.86 5.02
N CYS A 96 -1.98 -7.09 3.94
CA CYS A 96 -2.02 -5.63 3.96
C CYS A 96 -3.19 -5.12 3.10
N THR A 97 -3.38 -3.80 3.08
CA THR A 97 -4.41 -3.14 2.26
C THR A 97 -4.23 -3.41 0.76
N SER A 98 -3.01 -3.59 0.26
CA SER A 98 -2.78 -3.95 -1.14
C SER A 98 -3.35 -5.34 -1.47
N GLY A 99 -3.09 -6.32 -0.59
CA GLY A 99 -3.54 -7.70 -0.78
C GLY A 99 -5.03 -7.90 -0.52
N HIS A 100 -5.55 -7.38 0.58
CA HIS A 100 -6.98 -7.48 0.91
C HIS A 100 -7.85 -6.50 0.12
N GLY A 101 -7.38 -5.27 -0.07
CA GLY A 101 -8.10 -4.23 -0.79
C GLY A 101 -8.09 -4.46 -2.29
N VAL A 102 -6.91 -4.37 -2.93
CA VAL A 102 -6.84 -4.44 -4.41
C VAL A 102 -7.19 -5.84 -4.92
N CYS A 103 -6.43 -6.86 -4.51
CA CYS A 103 -6.65 -8.21 -5.02
C CYS A 103 -7.82 -8.94 -4.32
N GLY A 104 -8.01 -8.71 -3.03
CA GLY A 104 -8.96 -9.44 -2.19
C GLY A 104 -10.43 -9.07 -2.43
N LEU A 105 -10.75 -7.77 -2.55
CA LEU A 105 -12.12 -7.33 -2.93
C LEU A 105 -12.44 -7.74 -4.36
N SER A 106 -11.49 -7.65 -5.29
CA SER A 106 -11.68 -8.04 -6.69
C SER A 106 -12.05 -9.52 -6.84
N ARG A 107 -11.65 -10.37 -5.89
CA ARG A 107 -12.00 -11.79 -5.82
C ARG A 107 -13.24 -12.08 -4.98
N LEU A 108 -13.95 -11.05 -4.52
CA LEU A 108 -15.13 -11.13 -3.66
C LEU A 108 -14.93 -12.00 -2.41
N SER A 109 -13.73 -11.97 -1.82
CA SER A 109 -13.42 -12.78 -0.64
C SER A 109 -14.06 -12.16 0.62
N PRO A 110 -14.92 -12.89 1.35
CA PRO A 110 -15.57 -12.36 2.56
C PRO A 110 -14.55 -11.99 3.65
N ARG A 111 -13.47 -12.77 3.77
CA ARG A 111 -12.35 -12.45 4.68
C ARG A 111 -11.71 -11.11 4.32
N SER A 112 -11.44 -10.86 3.04
CA SER A 112 -10.80 -9.63 2.59
C SER A 112 -11.72 -8.41 2.71
N ILE A 113 -13.03 -8.60 2.52
CA ILE A 113 -14.03 -7.55 2.77
C ILE A 113 -14.00 -7.15 4.25
N ALA A 114 -14.07 -8.12 5.16
CA ALA A 114 -14.01 -7.86 6.59
C ALA A 114 -12.68 -7.18 7.02
N ALA A 115 -11.55 -7.66 6.53
CA ALA A 115 -10.24 -7.07 6.81
C ALA A 115 -10.14 -5.63 6.29
N THR A 116 -10.61 -5.38 5.07
CA THR A 116 -10.59 -4.02 4.47
C THR A 116 -11.50 -3.06 5.22
N ALA A 117 -12.69 -3.51 5.64
CA ALA A 117 -13.59 -2.71 6.47
C ALA A 117 -12.95 -2.35 7.83
N ALA A 118 -12.25 -3.30 8.46
CA ALA A 118 -11.52 -3.05 9.70
C ALA A 118 -10.38 -2.04 9.51
N PHE A 119 -9.56 -2.18 8.45
CA PHE A 119 -8.48 -1.22 8.17
C PHE A 119 -9.02 0.18 7.87
N MET A 120 -10.07 0.29 7.05
CA MET A 120 -10.65 1.58 6.69
C MET A 120 -11.33 2.25 7.89
N SER A 121 -12.08 1.51 8.71
CA SER A 121 -12.67 2.07 9.94
C SER A 121 -11.60 2.56 10.91
N ALA A 122 -10.54 1.78 11.14
CA ALA A 122 -9.42 2.21 11.99
C ALA A 122 -8.72 3.47 11.43
N ALA A 123 -8.51 3.55 10.11
CA ALA A 123 -7.94 4.73 9.47
C ALA A 123 -8.84 5.96 9.63
N VAL A 124 -10.15 5.82 9.38
CA VAL A 124 -11.12 6.91 9.55
C VAL A 124 -11.14 7.41 10.99
N VAL A 125 -11.21 6.49 11.97
CA VAL A 125 -11.20 6.86 13.40
C VAL A 125 -9.89 7.54 13.76
N THR A 126 -8.75 7.02 13.31
CA THR A 126 -7.42 7.60 13.59
C THR A 126 -7.32 9.02 13.04
N VAL A 127 -7.71 9.24 11.78
CA VAL A 127 -7.72 10.57 11.15
C VAL A 127 -8.70 11.51 11.86
N PHE A 128 -9.88 11.04 12.22
CA PHE A 128 -10.87 11.84 12.94
C PHE A 128 -10.31 12.33 14.29
N VAL A 129 -9.79 11.40 15.10
CA VAL A 129 -9.19 11.72 16.41
C VAL A 129 -8.02 12.68 16.27
N THR A 130 -7.08 12.39 15.38
CA THR A 130 -5.86 13.19 15.21
C THR A 130 -6.14 14.58 14.66
N ARG A 131 -7.04 14.73 13.69
CA ARG A 131 -7.34 16.03 13.06
C ARG A 131 -8.36 16.88 13.83
N HIS A 132 -9.33 16.27 14.50
CA HIS A 132 -10.45 17.02 15.10
C HIS A 132 -10.41 17.06 16.63
N LEU A 133 -9.89 16.02 17.30
CA LEU A 133 -9.87 15.97 18.77
C LEU A 133 -8.54 16.42 19.36
N LEU A 134 -7.42 16.06 18.71
CA LEU A 134 -6.07 16.41 19.16
C LEU A 134 -5.55 17.74 18.58
N GLY A 135 -6.41 18.49 17.88
CA GLY A 135 -6.09 19.84 17.40
C GLY A 135 -5.18 19.91 16.17
N GLY A 136 -5.07 18.83 15.39
CA GLY A 136 -4.50 18.78 14.02
C GLY A 136 -3.24 19.62 13.79
N ALA A 137 -2.06 18.98 13.79
CA ALA A 137 -0.86 19.56 13.19
C ALA A 137 -1.04 19.83 11.69
#